data_AF-A0A1C4IBU6-F1
#
_entry.id   AF-A0A1C4IBU6-F1
#
_cell.length_a   1.000
_cell.length_b   1.000
_cell.length_c   1.000
_cell.angle_alpha   90.00
_cell.angle_beta   90.00
_cell.angle_gamma   90.00
#
_symmetry.space_group_name_H-M   'P 1'
#
loop_
_entity.id
_entity.type
_entity.pdbx_description
1 polymer ?
#
loop_
_entity_poly.entity_id
_entity_poly.type
_entity_poly.pdbx_seq_one_letter_code
_entity_poly.pdbx_strand_id
1 'polypeptide(L)'
;MPNIRRTQHLGLVGMLLIAVAFTGLQLTAATGRASPDTKNYLSYALSLSGESRGEAGRKAIAYSCDSGQHASLSPVPWTNRKTVGESEEQCVRRLNDSVAYWTRHGNTSGMTAPFANQRFMAIFEARPGYPLFLVPFVAVFGITWGLWLAGLVVALVGSVCVLLTLRAAGAPRRAGLAGQALYLALPTGTVSMNPLSDGLSLALGTAVGLGCVLLLRDRPGTTGDPVRFPARGRWPQRDPVRARRSWWADSP
;
A
#
# COMPACT_ATOMS: atom_id res chain seq x y z
N MET A 1 30.83 28.68 -9.48
CA MET A 1 30.05 27.56 -8.90
C MET A 1 29.02 26.98 -9.90
N PRO A 2 29.43 26.30 -11.01
CA PRO A 2 28.47 25.77 -12.01
C PRO A 2 28.06 24.30 -11.79
N ASN A 3 28.81 23.53 -11.00
CA ASN A 3 28.75 22.06 -11.00
C ASN A 3 27.61 21.47 -10.14
N ILE A 4 27.13 22.20 -9.13
CA ILE A 4 26.09 21.71 -8.21
C ILE A 4 24.71 21.72 -8.89
N ARG A 5 24.35 22.80 -9.60
CA ARG A 5 23.09 22.89 -10.38
C ARG A 5 23.02 21.80 -11.45
N ARG A 6 24.08 21.64 -12.25
CA ARG A 6 24.12 20.64 -13.34
C ARG A 6 23.83 19.23 -12.84
N THR A 7 24.40 18.85 -11.70
CA THR A 7 24.24 17.50 -11.17
C THR A 7 22.92 17.27 -10.41
N GLN A 8 22.24 18.33 -9.94
CA GLN A 8 20.86 18.25 -9.45
C GLN A 8 19.88 18.03 -10.60
N HIS A 9 20.04 18.74 -11.73
CA HIS A 9 19.19 18.56 -12.91
C HIS A 9 19.28 17.13 -13.47
N LEU A 10 20.48 16.55 -13.51
CA LEU A 10 20.67 15.15 -13.94
C LEU A 10 19.89 14.14 -13.08
N GLY A 11 19.83 14.36 -11.76
CA GLY A 11 19.07 13.48 -10.86
C GLY A 11 17.55 13.59 -11.06
N LEU A 12 17.05 14.81 -11.20
CA LEU A 12 15.63 15.07 -11.47
C LEU A 12 15.21 14.48 -12.83
N VAL A 13 16.02 14.70 -13.88
CA VAL A 13 15.76 14.15 -15.21
C VAL A 13 15.73 12.62 -15.16
N GLY A 14 16.68 11.97 -14.48
CA GLY A 14 16.68 10.52 -14.31
C GLY A 14 15.42 10.00 -13.61
N MET A 15 15.01 10.65 -12.52
CA MET A 15 13.79 10.31 -11.79
C MET A 15 12.55 10.41 -12.68
N LEU A 16 12.43 11.49 -13.44
CA LEU A 16 11.30 11.73 -14.35
C LEU A 16 11.30 10.73 -15.52
N LEU A 17 12.46 10.42 -16.11
CA LEU A 17 12.55 9.43 -17.18
C LEU A 17 12.08 8.04 -16.72
N ILE A 18 12.48 7.62 -15.52
CA ILE A 18 12.00 6.35 -14.93
C ILE A 18 10.48 6.39 -14.74
N ALA A 19 9.94 7.48 -14.19
CA ALA A 19 8.51 7.64 -13.97
C ALA A 19 7.71 7.63 -15.28
N VAL A 20 8.19 8.32 -16.31
CA VAL A 20 7.58 8.36 -17.65
C VAL A 20 7.65 6.99 -18.31
N ALA A 21 8.78 6.29 -18.23
CA ALA A 21 8.92 4.95 -18.78
C ALA A 21 7.95 3.97 -18.11
N PHE A 22 7.85 4.00 -16.77
CA PHE A 22 6.88 3.19 -16.04
C PHE A 22 5.44 3.55 -16.45
N THR A 23 5.10 4.83 -16.48
CA THR A 23 3.76 5.30 -16.89
C THR A 23 3.41 4.79 -18.29
N GLY A 24 4.34 4.93 -19.23
CA GLY A 24 4.18 4.43 -20.61
C GLY A 24 3.92 2.92 -20.67
N LEU A 25 4.66 2.13 -19.88
CA LEU A 25 4.43 0.70 -19.76
C LEU A 25 3.04 0.40 -19.14
N GLN A 26 2.64 1.16 -18.11
CA GLN A 26 1.38 0.95 -17.41
C GLN A 26 0.14 1.35 -18.21
N LEU A 27 0.27 2.18 -19.23
CA LEU A 27 -0.81 2.53 -20.16
C LEU A 27 -1.33 1.32 -20.93
N THR A 28 -0.47 0.34 -21.23
CA THR A 28 -0.87 -0.88 -21.98
C THR A 28 -1.82 -1.79 -21.20
N ALA A 29 -1.94 -1.58 -19.89
CA ALA A 29 -2.81 -2.31 -18.99
C ALA A 29 -3.74 -1.36 -18.21
N ALA A 30 -4.15 -0.24 -18.83
CA ALA A 30 -5.08 0.69 -18.21
C ALA A 30 -6.42 0.02 -17.82
N THR A 31 -6.83 -0.98 -18.59
CA THR A 31 -7.94 -1.90 -18.29
C THR A 31 -7.40 -3.27 -17.85
N GLY A 32 -8.25 -4.15 -17.33
CA GLY A 32 -7.83 -5.52 -17.02
C GLY A 32 -7.28 -5.76 -15.60
N ARG A 33 -7.40 -4.78 -14.70
CA ARG A 33 -6.76 -4.78 -13.37
C ARG A 33 -7.68 -5.04 -12.18
N ALA A 34 -8.98 -5.13 -12.39
CA ALA A 34 -9.91 -5.41 -11.31
C ALA A 34 -9.58 -6.77 -10.67
N SER A 35 -9.41 -6.75 -9.35
CA SER A 35 -9.33 -7.94 -8.53
C SER A 35 -10.73 -8.27 -7.96
N PRO A 36 -10.92 -9.45 -7.33
CA PRO A 36 -12.21 -9.81 -6.73
C PRO A 36 -12.76 -8.77 -5.74
N ASP A 37 -11.87 -8.04 -5.05
CA ASP A 37 -12.22 -7.05 -4.03
C ASP A 37 -12.37 -5.63 -4.55
N THR A 38 -11.95 -5.36 -5.79
CA THR A 38 -12.05 -4.02 -6.40
C THR A 38 -13.47 -3.49 -6.42
N LYS A 39 -14.47 -4.34 -6.68
CA LYS A 39 -15.89 -3.96 -6.64
C LYS A 39 -16.32 -3.40 -5.27
N ASN A 40 -15.75 -3.92 -4.18
CA ASN A 40 -16.11 -3.50 -2.83
C ASN A 40 -15.57 -2.08 -2.59
N TYR A 41 -14.26 -1.87 -2.81
CA TYR A 41 -13.63 -0.55 -2.66
C TYR A 41 -14.22 0.50 -3.60
N LEU A 42 -14.49 0.14 -4.87
CA LEU A 42 -15.08 1.05 -5.85
C LEU A 42 -16.51 1.41 -5.47
N SER A 43 -17.36 0.45 -5.10
CA SER A 43 -18.72 0.76 -4.67
C SER A 43 -18.74 1.68 -3.45
N TYR A 44 -17.82 1.48 -2.50
CA TYR A 44 -17.69 2.37 -1.35
C TYR A 44 -17.23 3.78 -1.77
N ALA A 45 -16.22 3.91 -2.62
CA ALA A 45 -15.77 5.22 -3.11
C ALA A 45 -16.87 5.99 -3.86
N LEU A 46 -17.69 5.28 -4.66
CA LEU A 46 -18.84 5.87 -5.35
C LEU A 46 -19.91 6.34 -4.36
N SER A 47 -20.25 5.52 -3.35
CA SER A 47 -21.18 5.94 -2.29
C SER A 47 -20.68 7.16 -1.52
N LEU A 48 -19.38 7.23 -1.22
CA LEU A 48 -18.75 8.42 -0.61
C LEU A 48 -18.81 9.66 -1.51
N SER A 49 -18.87 9.47 -2.82
CA SER A 49 -19.02 10.54 -3.81
C SER A 49 -20.48 11.02 -3.95
N GLY A 50 -21.40 10.50 -3.13
CA GLY A 50 -22.82 10.84 -3.13
C GLY A 50 -23.71 9.91 -3.94
N GLU A 51 -23.16 8.85 -4.52
CA GLU A 51 -23.93 7.88 -5.30
C GLU A 51 -24.82 7.02 -4.40
N SER A 52 -26.01 6.66 -4.87
CA SER A 52 -26.83 5.70 -4.11
C SER A 52 -26.15 4.34 -4.04
N ARG A 53 -26.30 3.60 -2.94
CA ARG A 53 -25.68 2.28 -2.74
C ARG A 53 -25.97 1.30 -3.89
N GLY A 54 -27.18 1.35 -4.45
CA GLY A 54 -27.58 0.52 -5.60
C GLY A 54 -26.90 0.91 -6.91
N GLU A 55 -26.83 2.21 -7.21
CA GLU A 55 -26.14 2.73 -8.40
C GLU A 55 -24.62 2.50 -8.29
N ALA A 56 -24.03 2.76 -7.13
CA ALA A 56 -22.64 2.46 -6.83
C ALA A 56 -22.32 0.97 -7.06
N GLY A 57 -23.21 0.08 -6.61
CA GLY A 57 -23.11 -1.35 -6.86
C GLY A 57 -23.14 -1.69 -8.36
N ARG A 58 -24.10 -1.12 -9.11
CA ARG A 58 -24.23 -1.37 -10.55
C ARG A 58 -22.99 -0.93 -11.33
N LYS A 59 -22.50 0.28 -11.05
CA LYS A 59 -21.26 0.82 -11.66
C LYS A 59 -20.03 -0.03 -11.31
N ALA A 60 -19.93 -0.49 -10.06
CA ALA A 60 -18.84 -1.36 -9.63
C ALA A 60 -18.89 -2.75 -10.29
N ILE A 61 -20.09 -3.31 -10.51
CA ILE A 61 -20.30 -4.56 -11.26
C ILE A 61 -19.83 -4.39 -12.69
N ALA A 62 -20.31 -3.35 -13.39
CA ALA A 62 -19.98 -3.10 -14.78
C ALA A 62 -18.46 -3.01 -14.98
N TYR A 63 -17.78 -2.19 -14.18
CA TYR A 63 -16.32 -2.06 -14.23
C TYR A 63 -15.60 -3.39 -13.94
N SER A 64 -16.04 -4.14 -12.93
CA SER A 64 -15.36 -5.38 -12.55
C SER A 64 -15.53 -6.48 -13.59
N CYS A 65 -16.68 -6.55 -14.26
CA CYS A 65 -16.94 -7.52 -15.32
C CYS A 65 -16.22 -7.16 -16.61
N ASP A 66 -16.27 -5.89 -17.04
CA ASP A 66 -15.51 -5.38 -18.20
C ASP A 66 -14.00 -5.58 -18.02
N SER A 67 -13.46 -5.18 -16.86
CA SER A 67 -12.06 -5.42 -16.55
C SER A 67 -11.72 -6.91 -16.48
N GLY A 68 -12.67 -7.77 -16.17
CA GLY A 68 -12.47 -9.22 -16.19
C GLY A 68 -12.28 -9.78 -17.61
N GLN A 69 -12.82 -9.13 -18.64
CA GLN A 69 -12.66 -9.53 -20.04
C GLN A 69 -11.30 -9.13 -20.62
N HIS A 70 -10.75 -8.02 -20.12
CA HIS A 70 -9.46 -7.48 -20.55
C HIS A 70 -8.27 -8.00 -19.73
N ALA A 71 -8.49 -8.90 -18.77
CA ALA A 71 -7.42 -9.44 -17.92
C ALA A 71 -6.52 -10.37 -18.74
N SER A 72 -5.21 -10.09 -18.77
CA SER A 72 -4.22 -10.80 -19.59
C SER A 72 -3.82 -12.19 -19.07
N LEU A 73 -4.29 -12.59 -17.88
CA LEU A 73 -3.93 -13.86 -17.25
C LEU A 73 -5.17 -14.56 -16.68
N SER A 74 -5.24 -15.88 -16.88
CA SER A 74 -6.26 -16.73 -16.27
C SER A 74 -6.20 -16.59 -14.74
N PRO A 75 -7.35 -16.40 -14.07
CA PRO A 75 -7.40 -16.40 -12.61
C PRO A 75 -6.82 -17.70 -12.07
N VAL A 76 -6.04 -17.60 -10.99
CA VAL A 76 -5.61 -18.79 -10.25
C VAL A 76 -6.88 -19.47 -9.69
N PRO A 77 -7.15 -20.76 -9.97
CA PRO A 77 -8.45 -21.39 -9.69
C PRO A 77 -8.88 -21.38 -8.23
N TRP A 78 -7.94 -21.24 -7.30
CA TRP A 78 -8.17 -21.40 -5.86
C TRP A 78 -8.58 -20.13 -5.13
N THR A 79 -8.40 -18.94 -5.72
CA THR A 79 -8.70 -17.65 -5.06
C THR A 79 -9.89 -16.91 -5.69
N ASN A 80 -10.39 -17.39 -6.83
CA ASN A 80 -11.41 -16.70 -7.59
C ASN A 80 -12.59 -17.62 -7.87
N ARG A 81 -13.80 -17.22 -7.48
CA ARG A 81 -15.04 -17.91 -7.85
C ARG A 81 -15.41 -17.66 -9.34
N LYS A 82 -14.54 -16.99 -10.09
CA LYS A 82 -14.64 -16.81 -11.54
C LYS A 82 -14.29 -18.13 -12.22
N THR A 83 -15.27 -18.72 -12.91
CA THR A 83 -15.05 -19.78 -13.88
C THR A 83 -14.18 -19.24 -15.00
N VAL A 84 -13.10 -19.96 -15.36
CA VAL A 84 -12.27 -19.62 -16.52
C VAL A 84 -13.18 -19.56 -17.75
N GLY A 85 -13.17 -18.44 -18.48
CA GLY A 85 -14.05 -18.23 -19.65
C GLY A 85 -15.46 -17.71 -19.35
N GLU A 86 -15.76 -17.23 -18.13
CA GLU A 86 -17.02 -16.55 -17.83
C GLU A 86 -17.23 -15.32 -18.74
N SER A 87 -18.36 -15.28 -19.46
CA SER A 87 -18.72 -14.12 -20.28
C SER A 87 -19.09 -12.91 -19.42
N GLU A 88 -19.02 -11.71 -19.99
CA GLU A 88 -19.39 -10.49 -19.27
C GLU A 88 -20.82 -10.56 -18.73
N GLU A 89 -21.77 -11.04 -19.54
CA GLU A 89 -23.16 -11.20 -19.13
C GLU A 89 -23.32 -12.17 -17.95
N GLN A 90 -22.58 -13.28 -17.95
CA GLN A 90 -22.59 -14.25 -16.85
C GLN A 90 -22.04 -13.61 -15.57
N CYS A 91 -20.95 -12.84 -15.67
CA CYS A 91 -20.39 -12.08 -14.55
C CYS A 91 -21.40 -11.08 -13.97
N VAL A 92 -22.05 -10.30 -14.85
CA VAL A 92 -23.04 -9.30 -14.47
C VAL A 92 -24.24 -9.96 -13.78
N ARG A 93 -24.78 -11.05 -14.35
CA ARG A 93 -25.87 -11.83 -13.75
C ARG A 93 -25.47 -12.35 -12.37
N ARG A 94 -24.34 -13.04 -12.26
CA ARG A 94 -23.84 -13.61 -11.00
C ARG A 94 -23.67 -12.56 -9.91
N LEU A 95 -23.11 -11.38 -10.23
CA LEU A 95 -22.91 -10.32 -9.25
C LEU A 95 -24.22 -9.64 -8.85
N ASN A 96 -25.14 -9.43 -9.79
CA ASN A 96 -26.48 -8.92 -9.49
C ASN A 96 -27.27 -9.91 -8.62
N ASP A 97 -27.21 -11.20 -8.90
CA ASP A 97 -27.85 -12.25 -8.09
C ASP A 97 -27.27 -12.27 -6.67
N SER A 98 -25.97 -12.07 -6.53
CA SER A 98 -25.31 -11.95 -5.23
C SER A 98 -25.83 -10.73 -4.45
N VAL A 99 -25.90 -9.57 -5.09
CA VAL A 99 -26.47 -8.34 -4.48
C VAL A 99 -27.92 -8.54 -4.07
N ALA A 100 -28.76 -9.10 -4.95
CA ALA A 100 -30.17 -9.36 -4.68
C ALA A 100 -30.35 -10.40 -3.55
N TYR A 101 -29.52 -11.43 -3.51
CA TYR A 101 -29.51 -12.44 -2.46
C TYR A 101 -29.21 -11.79 -1.10
N TRP A 102 -28.08 -11.09 -0.96
CA TRP A 102 -27.69 -10.52 0.33
C TRP A 102 -28.58 -9.38 0.79
N THR A 103 -29.13 -8.60 -0.13
CA THR A 103 -30.14 -7.58 0.19
C THR A 103 -31.38 -8.21 0.83
N ARG A 104 -31.89 -9.32 0.24
CA ARG A 104 -33.03 -10.07 0.81
C ARG A 104 -32.71 -10.72 2.16
N HIS A 105 -31.44 -11.01 2.43
CA HIS A 105 -30.97 -11.60 3.69
C HIS A 105 -30.47 -10.53 4.69
N GLY A 106 -31.01 -9.31 4.62
CA GLY A 106 -30.82 -8.28 5.65
C GLY A 106 -29.58 -7.40 5.50
N ASN A 107 -28.77 -7.54 4.45
CA ASN A 107 -27.65 -6.64 4.19
C ASN A 107 -28.13 -5.34 3.50
N THR A 108 -28.91 -4.53 4.23
CA THR A 108 -29.55 -3.31 3.70
C THR A 108 -28.88 -2.01 4.13
N SER A 109 -27.98 -2.04 5.12
CA SER A 109 -27.22 -0.89 5.62
C SER A 109 -25.76 -0.87 5.13
N GLY A 110 -25.07 0.25 5.38
CA GLY A 110 -23.66 0.45 4.99
C GLY A 110 -23.49 1.25 3.71
N MET A 111 -22.23 1.56 3.39
CA MET A 111 -21.85 2.31 2.19
C MET A 111 -21.43 1.40 1.04
N THR A 112 -20.96 0.19 1.34
CA THR A 112 -20.54 -0.77 0.31
C THR A 112 -21.77 -1.53 -0.22
N ALA A 113 -21.88 -1.73 -1.53
CA ALA A 113 -22.97 -2.52 -2.10
C ALA A 113 -22.91 -3.97 -1.56
N PRO A 114 -24.06 -4.66 -1.35
CA PRO A 114 -24.11 -5.92 -0.60
C PRO A 114 -23.65 -7.12 -1.45
N PHE A 115 -22.36 -7.16 -1.81
CA PHE A 115 -21.80 -8.24 -2.61
C PHE A 115 -21.62 -9.56 -1.84
N ALA A 116 -21.60 -9.50 -0.51
CA ALA A 116 -21.46 -10.64 0.39
C ALA A 116 -22.31 -10.44 1.67
N ASN A 117 -22.17 -11.36 2.63
CA ASN A 117 -22.77 -11.19 3.96
C ASN A 117 -22.25 -9.92 4.67
N GLN A 118 -23.03 -9.44 5.64
CA GLN A 118 -22.74 -8.20 6.36
C GLN A 118 -21.40 -8.25 7.11
N ARG A 119 -21.04 -9.40 7.69
CA ARG A 119 -19.76 -9.59 8.40
C ARG A 119 -18.54 -9.39 7.47
N PHE A 120 -18.61 -9.88 6.25
CA PHE A 120 -17.55 -9.74 5.27
C PHE A 120 -17.49 -8.30 4.74
N MET A 121 -18.63 -7.66 4.49
CA MET A 121 -18.67 -6.25 4.09
C MET A 121 -18.10 -5.31 5.14
N ALA A 122 -18.31 -5.60 6.44
CA ALA A 122 -17.75 -4.83 7.54
C ALA A 122 -16.21 -4.70 7.51
N ILE A 123 -15.50 -5.65 6.88
CA ILE A 123 -14.04 -5.60 6.72
C ILE A 123 -13.62 -4.39 5.86
N PHE A 124 -14.40 -4.10 4.80
CA PHE A 124 -14.15 -2.98 3.90
C PHE A 124 -14.60 -1.66 4.52
N GLU A 125 -15.74 -1.68 5.22
CA GLU A 125 -16.29 -0.47 5.86
C GLU A 125 -15.41 0.05 6.99
N ALA A 126 -14.74 -0.84 7.71
CA ALA A 126 -13.76 -0.48 8.75
C ALA A 126 -12.49 0.20 8.21
N ARG A 127 -12.29 0.26 6.88
CA ARG A 127 -11.08 0.80 6.24
C ARG A 127 -11.43 1.85 5.19
N PRO A 128 -11.99 3.01 5.60
CA PRO A 128 -12.42 4.05 4.66
C PRO A 128 -11.27 4.75 3.93
N GLY A 129 -10.03 4.62 4.42
CA GLY A 129 -8.89 5.39 3.91
C GLY A 129 -8.62 5.20 2.41
N TYR A 130 -8.66 3.96 1.91
CA TYR A 130 -8.46 3.71 0.48
C TYR A 130 -9.65 4.17 -0.38
N PRO A 131 -10.92 3.84 -0.06
CA PRO A 131 -12.08 4.43 -0.74
C PRO A 131 -12.05 5.96 -0.78
N LEU A 132 -11.72 6.62 0.33
CA LEU A 132 -11.64 8.08 0.42
C LEU A 132 -10.54 8.65 -0.49
N PHE A 133 -9.38 7.97 -0.54
CA PHE A 133 -8.30 8.31 -1.47
C PHE A 133 -8.75 8.21 -2.93
N LEU A 134 -9.62 7.25 -3.29
CA LEU A 134 -10.10 7.07 -4.66
C LEU A 134 -11.12 8.13 -5.12
N VAL A 135 -11.91 8.69 -4.21
CA VAL A 135 -12.99 9.67 -4.50
C VAL A 135 -12.57 10.74 -5.50
N PRO A 136 -11.51 11.54 -5.27
CA PRO A 136 -11.15 12.63 -6.19
C PRO A 136 -10.78 12.12 -7.59
N PHE A 137 -10.16 10.95 -7.69
CA PHE A 137 -9.75 10.41 -8.98
C PHE A 137 -10.94 9.89 -9.78
N VAL A 138 -11.83 9.13 -9.13
CA VAL A 138 -13.02 8.58 -9.80
C VAL A 138 -14.02 9.68 -10.16
N ALA A 139 -14.16 10.71 -9.30
CA ALA A 139 -15.04 11.84 -9.56
C ALA A 139 -14.58 12.70 -10.75
N VAL A 140 -13.26 12.93 -10.89
CA VAL A 140 -12.71 13.80 -11.94
C VAL A 140 -12.46 13.08 -13.26
N PHE A 141 -11.93 11.85 -13.21
CA PHE A 141 -11.47 11.13 -14.40
C PHE A 141 -12.38 9.94 -14.80
N GLY A 142 -13.46 9.71 -14.06
CA GLY A 142 -14.28 8.51 -14.19
C GLY A 142 -13.62 7.27 -13.61
N ILE A 143 -14.31 6.13 -13.66
CA ILE A 143 -13.90 4.90 -12.95
C ILE A 143 -12.59 4.34 -13.48
N THR A 144 -12.50 4.05 -14.79
CA THR A 144 -11.34 3.36 -15.38
C THR A 144 -10.07 4.19 -15.25
N TRP A 145 -10.09 5.43 -15.73
CA TRP A 145 -8.93 6.31 -15.69
C TRP A 145 -8.64 6.82 -14.28
N GLY A 146 -9.66 7.04 -13.45
CA GLY A 146 -9.50 7.42 -12.05
C GLY A 146 -8.79 6.34 -11.25
N LEU A 147 -9.22 5.09 -11.36
CA LEU A 147 -8.55 3.97 -10.68
C LEU A 147 -7.12 3.75 -11.18
N TRP A 148 -6.90 3.84 -12.50
CA TRP A 148 -5.57 3.75 -13.08
C TRP A 148 -4.64 4.86 -12.57
N LEU A 149 -5.12 6.10 -12.59
CA LEU A 149 -4.34 7.26 -12.15
C LEU A 149 -4.06 7.22 -10.64
N ALA A 150 -5.04 6.79 -9.84
CA ALA A 150 -4.87 6.60 -8.41
C ALA A 150 -3.75 5.58 -8.12
N GLY A 151 -3.76 4.43 -8.79
CA GLY A 151 -2.69 3.42 -8.70
C GLY A 151 -1.34 3.96 -9.17
N LEU A 152 -1.32 4.73 -10.26
CA LEU A 152 -0.10 5.37 -10.76
C LEU A 152 0.50 6.34 -9.74
N VAL A 153 -0.33 7.22 -9.17
CA VAL A 153 0.11 8.17 -8.13
C VAL A 153 0.70 7.42 -6.94
N VAL A 154 0.04 6.38 -6.47
CA VAL A 154 0.52 5.53 -5.36
C VAL A 154 1.88 4.92 -5.68
N ALA A 155 2.03 4.30 -6.86
CA ALA A 155 3.29 3.68 -7.28
C ALA A 155 4.43 4.71 -7.39
N LEU A 156 4.15 5.86 -7.99
CA LEU A 156 5.15 6.92 -8.16
C LEU A 156 5.57 7.53 -6.82
N VAL A 157 4.60 7.84 -5.94
CA VAL A 157 4.89 8.37 -4.60
C VAL A 157 5.75 7.37 -3.81
N GLY A 158 5.38 6.08 -3.79
CA GLY A 158 6.16 5.04 -3.14
C GLY A 158 7.59 4.96 -3.69
N SER A 159 7.77 5.01 -5.00
CA SER A 159 9.09 4.98 -5.65
C SER A 159 9.96 6.19 -5.29
N VAL A 160 9.35 7.38 -5.21
CA VAL A 160 10.04 8.62 -4.82
C VAL A 160 10.42 8.54 -3.35
N CYS A 161 9.55 8.03 -2.47
CA CYS A 161 9.89 7.79 -1.08
C CYS A 161 11.09 6.85 -0.92
N VAL A 162 11.18 5.77 -1.72
CA VAL A 162 12.37 4.88 -1.74
C VAL A 162 13.63 5.63 -2.17
N LEU A 163 13.57 6.40 -3.25
CA LEU A 163 14.70 7.23 -3.70
C LEU A 163 15.15 8.18 -2.60
N LEU A 164 14.21 8.93 -2.02
CA LEU A 164 14.47 9.88 -0.96
C LEU A 164 15.04 9.20 0.28
N THR A 165 14.56 8.00 0.63
CA THR A 165 15.07 7.22 1.77
C THR A 165 16.53 6.85 1.55
N LEU A 166 16.90 6.36 0.35
CA LEU A 166 18.29 6.02 0.04
C LEU A 166 19.20 7.26 0.05
N ARG A 167 18.71 8.38 -0.48
CA ARG A 167 19.42 9.68 -0.41
C ARG A 167 19.55 10.17 1.03
N ALA A 168 18.49 9.99 1.81
CA ALA A 168 18.42 10.23 3.24
C ALA A 168 19.19 9.18 4.07
N ALA A 169 19.74 8.12 3.48
CA ALA A 169 20.65 7.20 4.15
C ALA A 169 22.14 7.46 3.79
N GLY A 170 22.40 8.30 2.79
CA GLY A 170 23.74 8.71 2.37
C GLY A 170 24.19 8.05 1.08
N ALA A 171 23.33 7.23 0.48
CA ALA A 171 23.62 6.53 -0.76
C ALA A 171 23.85 7.52 -1.92
N PRO A 172 24.74 7.17 -2.88
CA PRO A 172 24.98 8.00 -4.06
C PRO A 172 23.70 8.11 -4.91
N ARG A 173 23.63 9.15 -5.74
CA ARG A 173 22.45 9.41 -6.59
C ARG A 173 22.07 8.23 -7.49
N ARG A 174 23.07 7.54 -8.04
CA ARG A 174 22.85 6.34 -8.88
C ARG A 174 22.14 5.22 -8.12
N ALA A 175 22.50 5.01 -6.86
CA ALA A 175 21.82 4.03 -6.01
C ALA A 175 20.38 4.44 -5.70
N GLY A 176 20.12 5.73 -5.46
CA GLY A 176 18.75 6.24 -5.28
C GLY A 176 17.87 6.03 -6.52
N LEU A 177 18.39 6.33 -7.71
CA LEU A 177 17.68 6.08 -8.98
C LEU A 177 17.49 4.58 -9.25
N ALA A 178 18.48 3.75 -8.95
CA ALA A 178 18.35 2.30 -9.04
C ALA A 178 17.26 1.77 -8.10
N GLY A 179 17.17 2.29 -6.86
CA GLY A 179 16.09 1.94 -5.93
C GLY A 179 14.70 2.32 -6.45
N GLN A 180 14.55 3.52 -7.03
CA GLN A 180 13.30 3.92 -7.68
C GLN A 180 12.93 2.98 -8.83
N ALA A 181 13.89 2.69 -9.71
CA ALA A 181 13.69 1.80 -10.85
C ALA A 181 13.30 0.39 -10.40
N LEU A 182 13.99 -0.16 -9.38
CA LEU A 182 13.68 -1.48 -8.83
C LEU A 182 12.30 -1.51 -8.17
N TYR A 183 11.92 -0.49 -7.40
CA TYR A 183 10.59 -0.40 -6.81
C TYR A 183 9.48 -0.46 -7.87
N LEU A 184 9.67 0.21 -9.00
CA LEU A 184 8.69 0.26 -10.09
C LEU A 184 8.73 -0.97 -11.00
N ALA A 185 9.90 -1.57 -11.23
CA ALA A 185 10.05 -2.73 -12.12
C ALA A 185 9.69 -4.06 -11.46
N LEU A 186 9.86 -4.17 -10.14
CA LEU A 186 9.51 -5.37 -9.37
C LEU A 186 8.00 -5.45 -9.09
N PRO A 187 7.49 -6.59 -8.56
CA PRO A 187 6.07 -6.76 -8.24
C PRO A 187 5.47 -5.67 -7.37
N THR A 188 6.28 -4.93 -6.61
CA THR A 188 5.85 -3.75 -5.85
C THR A 188 5.20 -2.68 -6.73
N GLY A 189 5.73 -2.43 -7.92
CA GLY A 189 5.18 -1.46 -8.86
C GLY A 189 3.85 -1.91 -9.45
N THR A 190 3.77 -3.17 -9.88
CA THR A 190 2.53 -3.71 -10.47
C THR A 190 1.42 -3.93 -9.44
N VAL A 191 1.76 -4.37 -8.22
CA VAL A 191 0.80 -4.47 -7.11
C VAL A 191 0.26 -3.09 -6.72
N SER A 192 1.10 -2.05 -6.79
CA SER A 192 0.65 -0.67 -6.51
C SER A 192 -0.34 -0.12 -7.53
N MET A 193 -0.34 -0.65 -8.76
CA MET A 193 -1.31 -0.31 -9.80
C MET A 193 -2.64 -1.03 -9.65
N ASN A 194 -2.74 -2.07 -8.81
CA ASN A 194 -4.00 -2.75 -8.59
C ASN A 194 -4.93 -1.84 -7.79
N PRO A 195 -6.22 -1.74 -8.16
CA PRO A 195 -7.21 -0.96 -7.43
C PRO A 195 -7.61 -1.66 -6.12
N LEU A 196 -6.65 -1.70 -5.19
CA LEU A 196 -6.63 -2.31 -3.87
C LEU A 196 -5.88 -1.41 -2.89
N SER A 197 -6.15 -1.62 -1.59
CA SER A 197 -5.47 -0.88 -0.51
C SER A 197 -4.01 -1.27 -0.31
N ASP A 198 -3.56 -2.40 -0.85
CA ASP A 198 -2.19 -2.93 -0.67
C ASP A 198 -1.14 -1.95 -1.22
N GLY A 199 -1.37 -1.40 -2.40
CA GLY A 199 -0.49 -0.40 -3.02
C GLY A 199 -0.34 0.84 -2.15
N LEU A 200 -1.47 1.39 -1.68
CA LEU A 200 -1.47 2.57 -0.83
C LEU A 200 -0.75 2.30 0.49
N SER A 201 -1.00 1.13 1.10
CA SER A 201 -0.36 0.70 2.33
C SER A 201 1.16 0.57 2.16
N LEU A 202 1.61 0.01 1.02
CA LEU A 202 3.03 -0.09 0.68
C LEU A 202 3.67 1.30 0.53
N ALA A 203 3.03 2.22 -0.20
CA ALA A 203 3.54 3.58 -0.37
C ALA A 203 3.64 4.32 0.97
N LEU A 204 2.61 4.23 1.81
CA LEU A 204 2.64 4.79 3.16
C LEU A 204 3.75 4.16 4.02
N GLY A 205 3.97 2.86 3.91
CA GLY A 205 5.09 2.17 4.57
C GLY A 205 6.45 2.73 4.15
N THR A 206 6.65 3.01 2.85
CA THR A 206 7.90 3.66 2.38
C THR A 206 8.05 5.09 2.89
N ALA A 207 6.94 5.84 3.03
CA ALA A 207 6.96 7.18 3.60
C ALA A 207 7.30 7.16 5.11
N VAL A 208 6.79 6.18 5.87
CA VAL A 208 7.19 5.95 7.26
C VAL A 208 8.67 5.62 7.34
N GLY A 209 9.18 4.73 6.46
CA GLY A 209 10.60 4.41 6.39
C GLY A 209 11.47 5.65 6.14
N LEU A 210 11.06 6.52 5.22
CA LEU A 210 11.71 7.82 5.00
C LEU A 210 11.73 8.67 6.27
N GLY A 211 10.57 8.82 6.93
CA GLY A 211 10.44 9.58 8.17
C GLY A 211 11.37 9.06 9.27
N CYS A 212 11.45 7.73 9.46
CA CYS A 212 12.37 7.11 10.40
C CYS A 212 13.83 7.46 10.11
N VAL A 213 14.25 7.39 8.84
CA VAL A 213 15.62 7.73 8.44
C VAL A 213 15.93 9.21 8.67
N LEU A 214 14.98 10.11 8.39
CA LEU A 214 15.14 11.54 8.68
C LEU A 214 15.29 11.81 10.19
N LEU A 215 14.43 11.20 11.01
CA LEU A 215 14.51 11.32 12.47
C LEU A 215 15.82 10.79 13.06
N LEU A 216 16.39 9.73 12.49
CA LEU A 216 17.67 9.18 12.94
C LEU A 216 18.86 10.04 12.53
N ARG A 217 18.76 10.77 11.41
CA ARG A 217 19.80 11.72 10.98
C ARG A 217 19.84 12.99 11.81
N ASP A 218 18.67 13.48 12.22
CA ASP A 218 18.53 14.74 12.93
C ASP A 218 18.73 14.60 14.43
N ARG A 219 19.13 13.42 14.94
CA ARG A 219 19.61 13.34 16.32
C ARG A 219 20.90 14.16 16.42
N PRO A 220 20.90 15.27 17.19
CA PRO A 220 22.16 15.83 17.62
C PRO A 220 22.87 14.69 18.32
N GLY A 221 24.11 14.41 17.91
CA GLY A 221 24.93 13.49 18.67
C GLY A 221 24.80 13.93 20.13
N THR A 222 24.28 13.05 20.97
CA THR A 222 24.65 13.10 22.36
C THR A 222 26.15 12.88 22.34
N THR A 223 26.91 13.97 22.18
CA THR A 223 28.13 14.22 22.94
C THR A 223 27.73 14.13 24.41
N GLY A 224 27.38 12.90 24.83
CA GLY A 224 27.71 12.45 26.15
C GLY A 224 29.22 12.44 26.15
N ASP A 225 29.77 13.11 27.15
CA ASP A 225 31.16 13.04 27.53
C ASP A 225 31.77 11.67 27.26
N PRO A 226 33.06 11.59 26.91
CA PRO A 226 33.75 10.33 27.05
C PRO A 226 33.56 9.90 28.51
N VAL A 227 32.74 8.88 28.74
CA VAL A 227 32.76 8.13 29.98
C VAL A 227 34.19 7.61 30.07
N ARG A 228 35.02 8.34 30.80
CA ARG A 228 36.31 7.85 31.28
C ARG A 228 35.95 6.62 32.09
N PHE A 229 36.12 5.45 31.48
CA PHE A 229 36.27 4.24 32.25
C PHE A 229 37.38 4.52 33.26
N PRO A 230 37.11 4.46 34.58
CA PRO A 230 38.19 4.49 35.55
C PRO A 230 39.12 3.33 35.18
N ALA A 231 40.39 3.68 34.98
CA ALA A 231 41.47 2.75 34.73
C ALA A 231 41.37 1.58 35.71
N ARG A 232 41.56 0.35 35.19
CA ARG A 232 41.63 -0.93 35.89
C ARG A 232 41.97 -0.80 37.38
N GLY A 233 40.94 -0.61 38.20
CA GLY A 233 41.01 -0.67 39.66
C GLY A 233 40.66 -2.07 40.09
N ARG A 234 41.70 -2.89 40.32
CA ARG A 234 41.79 -4.02 41.25
C ARG A 234 40.45 -4.53 41.80
N TRP A 235 39.98 -5.67 41.27
CA TRP A 235 38.89 -6.43 41.87
C TRP A 235 39.23 -6.77 43.34
N PRO A 236 38.35 -6.49 44.32
CA PRO A 236 38.49 -7.11 45.63
C PRO A 236 38.11 -8.59 45.49
N GLN A 237 39.05 -9.48 45.78
CA GLN A 237 38.79 -10.90 45.95
C GLN A 237 37.68 -11.06 47.01
N ARG A 238 36.53 -11.59 46.61
CA ARG A 238 35.53 -12.10 47.56
C ARG A 238 35.98 -13.49 48.00
N ASP A 239 36.32 -13.61 49.28
CA ASP A 239 36.54 -14.89 49.95
C ASP A 239 35.29 -15.79 49.83
N PRO A 240 35.40 -17.04 49.34
CA PRO A 240 34.25 -17.91 49.13
C PRO A 240 33.71 -18.58 50.40
N VAL A 241 34.24 -18.27 51.59
CA VAL A 241 33.94 -19.02 52.83
C VAL A 241 32.78 -18.44 53.65
N ARG A 242 32.27 -17.24 53.33
CA ARG A 242 31.27 -16.54 54.17
C ARG A 242 29.90 -16.30 53.52
N ALA A 243 29.47 -17.19 52.62
CA ALA A 243 28.16 -17.10 51.94
C ALA A 243 27.30 -18.37 52.09
N ARG A 244 27.38 -19.07 53.23
CA ARG A 244 26.64 -20.33 53.48
C ARG A 244 25.86 -20.39 54.80
N ARG A 245 25.61 -19.26 55.47
CA ARG A 245 24.80 -19.22 56.70
C ARG A 245 24.00 -17.91 56.78
N SER A 246 22.84 -17.82 56.12
CA SER A 246 21.81 -16.83 56.51
C SER A 246 20.45 -16.98 55.81
N TRP A 247 20.16 -18.05 55.08
CA TRP A 247 18.89 -18.16 54.32
C TRP A 247 17.90 -19.21 54.87
N TRP A 248 18.03 -19.57 56.14
CA TRP A 248 17.02 -20.36 56.86
C TRP A 248 16.73 -19.70 58.21
N ALA A 249 15.87 -18.68 58.20
CA ALA A 249 15.06 -18.26 59.34
C ALA A 249 14.00 -17.28 58.82
N ASP A 250 12.79 -17.43 59.35
CA ASP A 250 11.71 -16.44 59.37
C ASP A 250 10.67 -16.51 58.24
N SER A 251 9.85 -17.57 58.31
CA SER A 251 8.40 -17.48 58.05
C SER A 251 7.67 -17.24 59.38
N PRO A 252 6.71 -16.30 59.42
CA PRO A 252 5.45 -16.48 60.12
C PRO A 252 4.35 -16.98 59.15
#